data_AF-A0A1H5YXE2-F1
#
_entry.id   AF-A0A1H5YXE2-F1
#
_cell.length_a   1.000
_cell.length_b   1.000
_cell.length_c   1.000
_cell.angle_alpha   90.00
_cell.angle_beta   90.00
_cell.angle_gamma   90.00
#
_symmetry.space_group_name_H-M   'P 1'
#
loop_
_entity.id
_entity.type
_entity.pdbx_description
1 polymer ?
#
loop_
_entity_poly.entity_id
_entity_poly.type
_entity_poly.pdbx_seq_one_letter_code
_entity_poly.pdbx_strand_id
1 'polypeptide(L)'
;MFWTRREMSVLLASLRQVIERWSRDQVLALAPDASSQKAAQGVAAPGKWSLRGAMDTVLYGECKGSGAKPYLACVDLTEPAYRCSCPSRKFPCKHALGLLLMWSADEVPASETAPQWVTEWMEGRAERAAKSAARIEAARARATTEAAAETPDQTAEVPDSPATSGTPTSDGPTSGGTGSGGVAPGGTASGGTAGAGARSQVGTPGEAASGGDTWTGAASDEGMPDGAVPSRTGSGGVAPAGTGSGGAVSGGAGSSKAAVSAGAGAESVRHGRVASGLAEVERWLADQVRQGLAGAAEHDWDGLAKRLIDAQAPGVAGIVSRLSRVRAEDDWPGRLLEEYALINLLAVAYRRRAELPRPLAQTVLIRAGFPIPREEVLAGVAIRDHWDVLGRRDEEQDRLTARRVWLRGRRTGRAALILSFAPQGQPLDASLVTGTTIDADLTYYPGAAPLRALVATRHGIVSSTGPRTGPLTGHGVAGSAGRETVPPTGGGTASLTGHGAAASVGRGTASFAGGSSTPSAAAGAGVLKVPPGVSAEEALDEVARVLAEDPWTEAWPLVLAGVVPERDSIGGLPLHPRARDPWRLIAVSGGRPLTVAVEWSPQGLRPLTTWDDEGTAVIL
;
A
#
# COMPACT_ATOMS: atom_id res chain seq x y z
N MET A 1 1.04 -35.66 43.01
CA MET A 1 1.19 -34.19 42.84
C MET A 1 -0.19 -33.62 42.61
N PHE A 2 -0.78 -33.06 43.67
CA PHE A 2 -2.12 -32.46 43.62
C PHE A 2 -1.97 -31.01 43.17
N TRP A 3 -2.33 -30.74 41.92
CA TRP A 3 -2.48 -29.36 41.44
C TRP A 3 -3.69 -28.74 42.12
N THR A 4 -3.53 -27.55 42.70
CA THR A 4 -4.63 -26.88 43.38
C THR A 4 -5.67 -26.39 42.37
N ARG A 5 -6.95 -26.37 42.75
CA ARG A 5 -8.07 -25.90 41.90
C ARG A 5 -7.85 -24.48 41.33
N ARG A 6 -7.01 -23.68 42.00
CA ARG A 6 -6.59 -22.33 41.61
C ARG A 6 -5.54 -22.34 40.50
N GLU A 7 -4.55 -23.23 40.55
CA GLU A 7 -3.55 -23.40 39.50
C GLU A 7 -4.15 -23.99 38.22
N MET A 8 -5.10 -24.94 38.33
CA MET A 8 -5.87 -25.40 37.18
C MET A 8 -6.76 -24.29 36.60
N SER A 9 -7.33 -23.39 37.43
CA SER A 9 -8.12 -22.25 36.94
C SER A 9 -7.25 -21.20 36.24
N VAL A 10 -5.99 -21.04 36.64
CA VAL A 10 -5.02 -20.13 35.98
C VAL A 10 -4.47 -20.78 34.70
N LEU A 11 -4.23 -22.09 34.68
CA LEU A 11 -3.83 -22.85 33.48
C LEU A 11 -4.96 -22.98 32.45
N LEU A 12 -6.22 -23.15 32.89
CA LEU A 12 -7.40 -23.11 32.01
C LEU A 12 -7.72 -21.69 31.55
N ALA A 13 -7.47 -20.66 32.37
CA ALA A 13 -7.49 -19.27 31.92
C ALA A 13 -6.35 -18.97 30.93
N SER A 14 -5.21 -19.66 31.06
CA SER A 14 -4.06 -19.56 30.15
C SER A 14 -4.24 -20.33 28.82
N LEU A 15 -5.24 -21.21 28.73
CA LEU A 15 -5.64 -21.92 27.50
C LEU A 15 -6.89 -21.31 26.84
N ARG A 16 -7.64 -20.45 27.54
CA ARG A 16 -8.57 -19.52 26.90
C ARG A 16 -7.74 -18.41 26.27
N GLN A 17 -7.43 -18.55 24.99
CA GLN A 17 -6.76 -17.52 24.20
C GLN A 17 -7.59 -16.22 24.32
N VAL A 18 -7.19 -15.32 25.22
CA VAL A 18 -7.87 -14.05 25.42
C VAL A 18 -7.59 -13.22 24.18
N ILE A 19 -8.55 -13.17 23.28
CA ILE A 19 -8.54 -12.22 22.16
C ILE A 19 -8.56 -10.83 22.80
N GLU A 20 -7.57 -10.01 22.47
CA GLU A 20 -7.62 -8.60 22.84
C GLU A 20 -8.85 -7.97 22.22
N ARG A 21 -9.71 -7.39 23.06
CA ARG A 21 -10.93 -6.75 22.60
C ARG A 21 -10.58 -5.56 21.72
N TRP A 22 -11.23 -5.47 20.56
CA TRP A 22 -11.06 -4.31 19.70
C TRP A 22 -11.65 -3.08 20.36
N SER A 23 -10.98 -1.94 20.21
CA SER A 23 -11.50 -0.67 20.70
C SER A 23 -12.77 -0.28 19.93
N ARG A 24 -13.57 0.60 20.53
CA ARG A 24 -14.74 1.17 19.86
C ARG A 24 -14.38 1.79 18.50
N ASP A 25 -13.24 2.48 18.43
CA ASP A 25 -12.75 3.10 17.21
C ASP A 25 -12.44 2.07 16.13
N GLN A 26 -11.79 0.96 16.49
CA GLN A 26 -11.52 -0.15 15.57
C GLN A 26 -12.81 -0.74 15.00
N VAL A 27 -13.84 -0.94 15.83
CA VAL A 27 -15.14 -1.46 15.38
C VAL A 27 -15.86 -0.46 14.46
N LEU A 28 -15.87 0.83 14.80
CA LEU A 28 -16.50 1.85 13.95
C LEU A 28 -15.76 2.03 12.62
N ALA A 29 -14.44 1.89 12.64
CA ALA A 29 -13.61 1.82 11.46
C ALA A 29 -13.75 0.50 10.70
N LEU A 30 -14.70 -0.39 10.99
CA LEU A 30 -15.09 -1.47 10.07
C LEU A 30 -16.30 -1.11 9.23
N ALA A 31 -17.08 -0.11 9.66
CA ALA A 31 -18.32 0.24 9.00
C ALA A 31 -18.08 0.67 7.54
N PRO A 32 -18.99 0.32 6.63
CA PRO A 32 -18.90 0.69 5.21
C PRO A 32 -19.20 2.18 4.97
N ASP A 33 -19.91 2.84 5.88
CA ASP A 33 -20.25 4.27 5.77
C ASP A 33 -20.70 4.84 7.14
N ALA A 34 -20.76 6.17 7.24
CA ALA A 34 -21.14 6.90 8.46
C ALA A 34 -22.57 6.60 8.93
N SER A 35 -23.51 6.33 8.00
CA SER A 35 -24.88 5.95 8.36
C SER A 35 -24.93 4.58 9.05
N SER A 36 -24.13 3.63 8.57
CA SER A 36 -23.94 2.32 9.20
C SER A 36 -23.31 2.43 10.58
N GLN A 37 -22.33 3.32 10.78
CA GLN A 37 -21.75 3.59 12.10
C GLN A 37 -22.80 4.08 13.09
N LYS A 38 -23.54 5.14 12.73
CA LYS A 38 -24.59 5.70 13.60
C LYS A 38 -25.68 4.68 13.91
N ALA A 39 -26.12 3.92 12.90
CA ALA A 39 -27.13 2.89 13.07
C ALA A 39 -26.65 1.72 13.95
N ALA A 40 -25.36 1.32 13.84
CA ALA A 40 -24.76 0.29 14.67
C ALA A 40 -24.76 0.69 16.15
N GLN A 41 -24.41 1.95 16.45
CA GLN A 41 -24.43 2.48 17.81
C GLN A 41 -25.84 2.43 18.41
N GLY A 42 -26.87 2.76 17.62
CA GLY A 42 -28.26 2.71 18.08
C GLY A 42 -28.79 1.29 18.36
N VAL A 43 -28.18 0.25 17.79
CA VAL A 43 -28.53 -1.15 18.08
C VAL A 43 -27.58 -1.81 19.10
N ALA A 44 -26.46 -1.18 19.45
CA ALA A 44 -25.52 -1.64 20.46
C ALA A 44 -26.04 -1.33 21.89
N ALA A 45 -27.22 -1.84 22.21
CA ALA A 45 -27.84 -1.70 23.53
C ALA A 45 -28.40 -3.06 23.96
N PRO A 46 -28.08 -3.57 25.18
CA PRO A 46 -28.51 -4.87 25.67
C PRO A 46 -29.98 -5.22 25.45
N GLY A 47 -30.90 -4.26 25.65
CA GLY A 47 -32.35 -4.47 25.51
C GLY A 47 -32.85 -4.72 24.08
N LYS A 48 -32.01 -4.42 23.07
CA LYS A 48 -32.29 -4.71 21.65
C LYS A 48 -31.98 -6.16 21.28
N TRP A 49 -31.33 -6.92 22.14
CA TRP A 49 -30.89 -8.29 21.85
C TRP A 49 -31.62 -9.28 22.75
N SER A 50 -32.30 -10.27 22.16
CA SER A 50 -32.94 -11.37 22.91
C SER A 50 -31.93 -12.42 23.36
N LEU A 51 -30.87 -12.60 22.58
CA LEU A 51 -29.74 -13.50 22.85
C LEU A 51 -28.45 -12.80 22.48
N ARG A 52 -27.40 -13.04 23.25
CA ARG A 52 -26.02 -12.69 22.91
C ARG A 52 -25.06 -13.63 23.62
N GLY A 53 -23.98 -14.01 22.96
CA GLY A 53 -22.94 -14.83 23.56
C GLY A 53 -21.67 -14.85 22.73
N ALA A 54 -20.58 -15.27 23.36
CA ALA A 54 -19.29 -15.52 22.73
C ALA A 54 -18.87 -16.95 23.02
N MET A 55 -18.67 -17.76 21.98
CA MET A 55 -18.07 -19.09 22.08
C MET A 55 -16.70 -19.04 21.40
N ASP A 56 -15.65 -19.19 22.19
CA ASP A 56 -14.26 -19.04 21.76
C ASP A 56 -14.01 -17.72 21.00
N THR A 57 -13.82 -17.79 19.68
CA THR A 57 -13.54 -16.64 18.82
C THR A 57 -14.77 -16.12 18.08
N VAL A 58 -15.95 -16.68 18.36
CA VAL A 58 -17.18 -16.39 17.61
C VAL A 58 -18.20 -15.70 18.50
N LEU A 59 -18.57 -14.50 18.09
CA LEU A 59 -19.64 -13.71 18.68
C LEU A 59 -20.94 -14.02 17.96
N TYR A 60 -22.03 -14.17 18.71
CA TYR A 60 -23.35 -14.34 18.14
C TYR A 60 -24.41 -13.58 18.94
N GLY A 61 -25.51 -13.25 18.26
CA GLY A 61 -26.66 -12.65 18.94
C GLY A 61 -27.89 -12.56 18.05
N GLU A 62 -29.03 -12.35 18.71
CA GLU A 62 -30.34 -12.19 18.11
C GLU A 62 -30.83 -10.76 18.34
N CYS A 63 -30.73 -9.92 17.32
CA CYS A 63 -31.15 -8.52 17.41
C CYS A 63 -32.61 -8.37 17.02
N LYS A 64 -33.40 -7.69 17.85
CA LYS A 64 -34.78 -7.28 17.52
C LYS A 64 -34.74 -6.39 16.28
N GLY A 65 -35.43 -6.83 15.23
CA GLY A 65 -35.47 -6.18 13.93
C GLY A 65 -36.85 -5.57 13.61
N SER A 66 -37.02 -5.14 12.37
CA SER A 66 -38.31 -4.67 11.85
C SER A 66 -39.29 -5.80 11.49
N GLY A 67 -38.84 -7.06 11.57
CA GLY A 67 -39.65 -8.24 11.31
C GLY A 67 -40.07 -8.97 12.58
N ALA A 68 -40.93 -9.99 12.43
CA ALA A 68 -41.44 -10.81 13.54
C ALA A 68 -40.36 -11.71 14.18
N LYS A 69 -39.33 -12.11 13.41
CA LYS A 69 -38.20 -12.89 13.91
C LYS A 69 -36.97 -11.99 14.13
N PRO A 70 -36.20 -12.19 15.22
CA PRO A 70 -34.92 -11.50 15.41
C PRO A 70 -33.94 -11.75 14.25
N TYR A 71 -33.08 -10.79 13.97
CA TYR A 71 -31.96 -10.98 13.06
C TYR A 71 -30.82 -11.71 13.77
N LEU A 72 -30.38 -12.81 13.17
CA LEU A 72 -29.27 -13.63 13.67
C LEU A 72 -27.98 -13.01 13.16
N ALA A 73 -27.18 -12.43 14.04
CA ALA A 73 -25.89 -11.82 13.73
C ALA A 73 -24.77 -12.69 14.32
N CYS A 74 -23.71 -12.90 13.54
CA CYS A 74 -22.55 -13.69 13.94
C CYS A 74 -21.27 -13.05 13.40
N VAL A 75 -20.21 -13.10 14.19
CA VAL A 75 -18.89 -12.57 13.85
C VAL A 75 -17.81 -13.55 14.31
N ASP A 76 -16.96 -13.99 13.39
CA ASP A 76 -15.74 -14.76 13.67
C ASP A 76 -14.58 -13.77 13.80
N LEU A 77 -13.88 -13.76 14.93
CA LEU A 77 -12.81 -12.82 15.25
C LEU A 77 -11.43 -13.25 14.73
N THR A 78 -11.24 -14.52 14.35
CA THR A 78 -9.94 -15.06 13.90
C THR A 78 -9.61 -14.56 12.49
N GLU A 79 -10.57 -14.71 11.60
CA GLU A 79 -10.56 -14.11 10.27
C GLU A 79 -11.83 -13.27 10.16
N PRO A 80 -11.78 -11.97 10.56
CA PRO A 80 -12.96 -11.14 10.74
C PRO A 80 -13.97 -11.30 9.61
N ALA A 81 -15.00 -12.07 9.93
CA ALA A 81 -16.03 -12.46 8.98
C ALA A 81 -17.38 -12.30 9.66
N TYR A 82 -18.32 -11.81 8.88
CA TYR A 82 -19.58 -11.33 9.39
C TYR A 82 -20.70 -12.12 8.73
N ARG A 83 -21.76 -12.43 9.47
CA ARG A 83 -23.00 -12.96 8.93
C ARG A 83 -24.15 -12.30 9.65
N CYS A 84 -25.15 -11.87 8.91
CA CYS A 84 -26.41 -11.42 9.49
C CYS A 84 -27.57 -11.83 8.59
N SER A 85 -28.70 -12.25 9.18
CA SER A 85 -29.92 -12.58 8.43
C SER A 85 -30.74 -11.36 7.99
N CYS A 86 -30.26 -10.13 8.23
CA CYS A 86 -30.97 -8.92 7.83
C CYS A 86 -30.89 -8.66 6.31
N PRO A 87 -31.87 -7.99 5.69
CA PRO A 87 -31.91 -7.76 4.23
C PRO A 87 -30.93 -6.66 3.74
N SER A 88 -30.00 -6.20 4.59
CA SER A 88 -29.07 -5.13 4.23
C SER A 88 -28.03 -5.62 3.23
N ARG A 89 -27.74 -4.80 2.22
CA ARG A 89 -26.62 -5.01 1.28
C ARG A 89 -25.28 -4.47 1.82
N LYS A 90 -25.27 -3.82 2.98
CA LYS A 90 -24.08 -3.27 3.62
C LYS A 90 -23.41 -4.32 4.50
N PHE A 91 -22.11 -4.50 4.35
CA PHE A 91 -21.35 -5.51 5.07
C PHE A 91 -19.99 -4.94 5.51
N PRO A 92 -19.66 -5.00 6.82
CA PRO A 92 -20.49 -5.44 7.94
C PRO A 92 -21.77 -4.59 8.10
N CYS A 93 -22.90 -5.22 8.40
CA CYS A 93 -24.16 -4.51 8.61
C CYS A 93 -24.24 -3.90 10.02
N LYS A 94 -25.22 -3.02 10.27
CA LYS A 94 -25.41 -2.40 11.59
C LYS A 94 -25.54 -3.39 12.75
N HIS A 95 -26.09 -4.59 12.53
CA HIS A 95 -26.26 -5.59 13.58
C HIS A 95 -24.93 -6.30 13.91
N ALA A 96 -24.14 -6.67 12.90
CA ALA A 96 -22.81 -7.24 13.12
C ALA A 96 -21.89 -6.24 13.82
N LEU A 97 -21.92 -4.96 13.39
CA LEU A 97 -21.20 -3.87 14.05
C LEU A 97 -21.72 -3.61 15.47
N GLY A 98 -23.04 -3.65 15.68
CA GLY A 98 -23.64 -3.48 17.00
C GLY A 98 -23.23 -4.58 17.98
N LEU A 99 -23.15 -5.83 17.51
CA LEU A 99 -22.66 -6.96 18.30
C LEU A 99 -21.19 -6.77 18.69
N LEU A 100 -20.35 -6.31 17.76
CA LEU A 100 -18.94 -5.98 18.03
C LEU A 100 -18.79 -4.82 19.01
N LEU A 101 -19.65 -3.81 18.93
CA LEU A 101 -19.65 -2.68 19.87
C LEU A 101 -20.05 -3.11 21.28
N MET A 102 -20.99 -4.05 21.43
CA MET A 102 -21.30 -4.64 22.73
C MET A 102 -20.13 -5.49 23.23
N TRP A 103 -19.49 -6.27 22.35
CA TRP A 103 -18.32 -7.08 22.74
C TRP A 103 -17.14 -6.21 23.16
N SER A 104 -16.88 -5.09 22.47
CA SER A 104 -15.83 -4.14 22.84
C SER A 104 -16.10 -3.46 24.18
N ALA A 105 -17.37 -3.30 24.56
CA ALA A 105 -17.80 -2.79 25.86
C ALA A 105 -17.93 -3.88 26.95
N ASP A 106 -17.49 -5.10 26.68
CA ASP A 106 -17.61 -6.26 27.57
C ASP A 106 -19.05 -6.64 27.95
N GLU A 107 -20.02 -6.34 27.08
CA GLU A 107 -21.44 -6.62 27.31
C GLU A 107 -21.89 -7.96 26.73
N VAL A 108 -21.02 -8.69 26.02
CA VAL A 108 -21.32 -10.00 25.42
C VAL A 108 -20.75 -11.12 26.32
N PRO A 109 -21.60 -11.92 26.97
CA PRO A 109 -21.15 -12.94 27.91
C PRO A 109 -20.50 -14.13 27.19
N ALA A 110 -19.47 -14.71 27.80
CA ALA A 110 -18.91 -15.97 27.34
C ALA A 110 -19.92 -17.12 27.54
N SER A 111 -19.96 -18.06 26.60
CA SER A 111 -20.83 -19.23 26.61
C SER A 111 -20.03 -20.48 26.24
N GLU A 112 -20.32 -21.60 26.89
CA GLU A 112 -19.72 -22.90 26.56
C GLU A 112 -20.37 -23.57 25.35
N THR A 113 -21.61 -23.21 25.04
CA THR A 113 -22.34 -23.72 23.88
C THR A 113 -22.85 -22.59 23.00
N ALA A 114 -22.77 -22.78 21.70
CA ALA A 114 -23.38 -21.91 20.71
C ALA A 114 -24.65 -22.53 20.13
N PRO A 115 -25.63 -21.72 19.70
CA PRO A 115 -26.79 -22.22 18.95
C PRO A 115 -26.38 -22.97 17.68
N GLN A 116 -27.19 -23.95 17.26
CA GLN A 116 -26.92 -24.79 16.09
C GLN A 116 -26.63 -23.98 14.80
N TRP A 117 -27.34 -22.87 14.57
CA TRP A 117 -27.14 -22.04 13.38
C TRP A 117 -25.76 -21.34 13.34
N VAL A 118 -25.11 -21.19 14.50
CA VAL A 118 -23.74 -20.66 14.64
C VAL A 118 -22.74 -21.76 14.31
N THR A 119 -22.90 -22.96 14.88
CA THR A 119 -21.99 -24.09 14.62
C THR A 119 -22.01 -24.49 13.14
N GLU A 120 -23.20 -24.60 12.53
CA GLU A 120 -23.36 -24.87 11.09
C GLU A 120 -22.65 -23.82 10.22
N TRP A 121 -22.66 -22.55 10.64
CA TRP A 121 -21.97 -21.48 9.93
C TRP A 121 -20.45 -21.62 10.00
N MET A 122 -19.92 -21.96 11.18
CA MET A 122 -18.49 -22.17 11.42
C MET A 122 -17.97 -23.36 10.62
N GLU A 123 -18.69 -24.48 10.63
CA GLU A 123 -18.36 -25.68 9.84
C GLU A 123 -18.30 -25.34 8.35
N GLY A 124 -19.32 -24.67 7.82
CA GLY A 124 -19.35 -24.23 6.43
C GLY A 124 -18.25 -23.21 6.08
N ARG A 125 -17.70 -22.46 7.05
CA ARG A 125 -16.50 -21.62 6.85
C ARG A 125 -15.24 -22.47 6.81
N ALA A 126 -15.05 -23.39 7.76
CA ALA A 126 -13.90 -24.27 7.83
C ALA A 126 -13.75 -25.10 6.54
N GLU A 127 -14.84 -25.64 5.99
CA GLU A 127 -14.83 -26.36 4.72
C GLU A 127 -14.37 -25.49 3.53
N ARG A 128 -14.82 -24.22 3.47
CA ARG A 128 -14.43 -23.29 2.40
C ARG A 128 -12.96 -22.89 2.53
N ALA A 129 -12.48 -22.68 3.75
CA ALA A 129 -11.07 -22.41 4.02
C ALA A 129 -10.20 -23.60 3.58
N ALA A 130 -10.57 -24.84 3.94
CA ALA A 130 -9.87 -26.05 3.54
C ALA A 130 -9.82 -26.22 2.00
N LYS A 131 -10.93 -25.99 1.31
CA LYS A 131 -10.98 -26.04 -0.17
C LYS A 131 -10.08 -24.97 -0.80
N SER A 132 -10.05 -23.75 -0.24
CA SER A 132 -9.18 -22.68 -0.72
C SER A 132 -7.71 -23.00 -0.52
N ALA A 133 -7.33 -23.52 0.66
CA ALA A 133 -5.96 -23.91 0.97
C ALA A 133 -5.48 -25.03 0.02
N ALA A 134 -6.31 -26.04 -0.24
CA ALA A 134 -5.99 -27.11 -1.19
C ALA A 134 -5.75 -26.59 -2.62
N ARG A 135 -6.52 -25.58 -3.07
CA ARG A 135 -6.31 -24.94 -4.38
C ARG A 135 -4.98 -24.19 -4.45
N ILE A 136 -4.62 -23.47 -3.39
CA ILE A 136 -3.34 -22.73 -3.31
C ILE A 136 -2.18 -23.71 -3.36
N GLU A 137 -2.24 -24.79 -2.58
CA GLU A 137 -1.18 -25.81 -2.56
C GLU A 137 -1.02 -26.49 -3.92
N ALA A 138 -2.13 -26.83 -4.58
CA ALA A 138 -2.09 -27.36 -5.94
C ALA A 138 -1.51 -26.37 -6.97
N ALA A 139 -1.67 -25.06 -6.77
CA ALA A 139 -1.04 -24.04 -7.62
C ALA A 139 0.48 -23.97 -7.36
N ARG A 140 0.93 -24.02 -6.10
CA ARG A 140 2.35 -24.05 -5.72
C ARG A 140 3.09 -25.25 -6.28
N ALA A 141 2.49 -26.44 -6.20
CA ALA A 141 3.06 -27.67 -6.73
C ALA A 141 3.26 -27.60 -8.25
N ARG A 142 2.29 -27.02 -8.97
CA ARG A 142 2.38 -26.81 -10.43
C ARG A 142 3.50 -25.83 -10.79
N ALA A 143 3.55 -24.67 -10.14
CA ALA A 143 4.58 -23.67 -10.37
C ALA A 143 6.00 -24.22 -10.11
N THR A 144 6.16 -25.06 -9.08
CA THR A 144 7.45 -25.72 -8.78
C THR A 144 7.88 -26.67 -9.90
N THR A 145 6.92 -27.41 -10.48
CA THR A 145 7.17 -28.35 -11.57
C THR A 145 7.54 -27.62 -12.87
N GLU A 146 6.86 -26.51 -13.16
CA GLU A 146 7.14 -25.67 -14.34
C GLU A 146 8.51 -24.97 -14.22
N ALA A 147 8.86 -24.44 -13.04
CA ALA A 147 10.18 -23.85 -12.80
C ALA A 147 11.33 -24.87 -12.93
N ALA A 148 11.09 -26.13 -12.53
CA ALA A 148 12.06 -27.21 -12.71
C ALA A 148 12.24 -27.60 -14.20
N ALA A 149 11.19 -27.45 -15.01
CA ALA A 149 11.23 -27.72 -16.46
C ALA A 149 11.88 -26.58 -17.26
N GLU A 150 11.83 -25.34 -16.76
CA GLU A 150 12.44 -24.15 -17.41
C GLU A 150 13.92 -23.94 -17.08
N THR A 151 14.53 -24.74 -16.20
CA THR A 151 15.99 -24.71 -15.99
C THR A 151 16.65 -25.52 -17.10
N PRO A 152 17.28 -24.90 -18.12
CA PRO A 152 17.97 -25.67 -19.13
C PRO A 152 19.21 -26.26 -18.47
N ASP A 153 19.39 -27.56 -18.67
CA ASP A 153 20.61 -28.29 -18.38
C ASP A 153 21.82 -27.57 -19.00
N GLN A 154 22.54 -26.79 -18.19
CA GLN A 154 23.90 -26.34 -18.50
C GLN A 154 24.89 -27.40 -18.01
N THR A 155 24.77 -28.61 -18.52
CA THR A 155 25.88 -29.57 -18.60
C THR A 155 26.08 -29.99 -20.05
N ALA A 156 26.54 -29.05 -20.88
CA ALA A 156 27.06 -29.34 -22.21
C ALA A 156 28.55 -28.91 -22.26
N GLU A 157 29.39 -29.93 -22.09
CA GLU A 157 30.77 -30.11 -22.54
C GLU A 157 31.61 -28.88 -22.95
N VAL A 158 32.68 -28.66 -22.18
CA VAL A 158 33.87 -27.92 -22.61
C VAL A 158 34.53 -28.72 -23.74
N PRO A 159 34.68 -28.20 -24.97
CA PRO A 159 35.50 -28.86 -25.96
C PRO A 159 36.99 -28.64 -25.65
N ASP A 160 37.73 -29.75 -25.66
CA ASP A 160 39.17 -29.85 -25.49
C ASP A 160 39.95 -28.80 -26.30
N SER A 161 40.88 -28.12 -25.62
CA SER A 161 41.97 -27.39 -26.27
C SER A 161 43.04 -28.36 -26.73
N PRO A 162 43.51 -28.33 -27.99
CA PRO A 162 44.74 -29.02 -28.34
C PRO A 162 45.96 -28.17 -27.97
N ALA A 163 46.84 -28.74 -27.16
CA ALA A 163 48.19 -28.28 -26.96
C ALA A 163 49.06 -28.70 -28.15
N THR A 164 49.88 -27.79 -28.70
CA THR A 164 51.21 -28.11 -29.22
C THR A 164 52.10 -26.85 -29.28
N SER A 165 53.05 -26.79 -28.35
CA SER A 165 54.49 -26.54 -28.51
C SER A 165 55.02 -25.75 -29.72
N GLY A 166 55.86 -24.74 -29.44
CA GLY A 166 56.92 -24.26 -30.36
C GLY A 166 57.33 -22.80 -30.16
N THR A 167 58.35 -22.55 -29.35
CA THR A 167 59.09 -21.26 -29.21
C THR A 167 60.41 -21.37 -30.01
N PRO A 168 61.29 -20.35 -30.08
CA PRO A 168 61.22 -18.95 -30.54
C PRO A 168 62.27 -18.63 -31.64
N THR A 169 62.22 -17.44 -32.27
CA THR A 169 63.40 -16.67 -32.76
C THR A 169 62.92 -15.26 -33.16
N SER A 170 63.28 -14.22 -32.39
CA SER A 170 64.32 -13.22 -32.68
C SER A 170 64.09 -12.40 -33.96
N ASP A 171 63.73 -11.12 -33.82
CA ASP A 171 64.63 -10.00 -34.09
C ASP A 171 63.96 -8.64 -33.87
N GLY A 172 64.81 -7.66 -33.54
CA GLY A 172 64.49 -6.38 -32.94
C GLY A 172 63.97 -5.26 -33.86
N PRO A 173 64.04 -4.00 -33.40
CA PRO A 173 63.07 -2.96 -33.70
C PRO A 173 63.51 -2.00 -34.80
N THR A 174 62.55 -1.32 -35.42
CA THR A 174 62.82 -0.06 -36.14
C THR A 174 61.73 0.98 -35.93
N SER A 175 62.25 2.17 -35.67
CA SER A 175 61.68 3.48 -35.36
C SER A 175 61.02 4.22 -36.52
N GLY A 176 60.26 5.26 -36.16
CA GLY A 176 59.97 6.45 -36.98
C GLY A 176 58.49 6.55 -37.37
N GLY A 177 57.76 7.65 -37.21
CA GLY A 177 58.12 9.02 -36.89
C GLY A 177 57.12 9.95 -37.59
N THR A 178 56.60 10.92 -36.84
CA THR A 178 56.08 12.25 -37.28
C THR A 178 54.85 12.36 -38.18
N GLY A 179 53.93 13.25 -37.79
CA GLY A 179 52.81 13.71 -38.62
C GLY A 179 51.88 14.68 -37.91
N SER A 180 52.42 15.78 -37.38
CA SER A 180 51.65 16.94 -36.91
C SER A 180 51.10 17.76 -38.08
N GLY A 181 49.86 18.24 -37.98
CA GLY A 181 49.30 19.25 -38.87
C GLY A 181 47.96 19.76 -38.38
N GLY A 182 47.97 20.84 -37.59
CA GLY A 182 46.78 21.63 -37.27
C GLY A 182 46.67 22.86 -38.15
N VAL A 183 45.46 23.30 -38.48
CA VAL A 183 45.10 24.69 -38.83
C VAL A 183 43.65 24.92 -38.41
N ALA A 184 43.42 26.00 -37.66
CA ALA A 184 42.12 26.57 -37.25
C ALA A 184 41.79 27.82 -38.12
N PRO A 185 41.04 28.83 -37.68
CA PRO A 185 39.58 28.96 -37.64
C PRO A 185 39.05 30.21 -38.41
N GLY A 186 37.73 30.46 -38.38
CA GLY A 186 37.08 31.75 -38.68
C GLY A 186 35.56 31.60 -38.48
N GLY A 187 34.81 32.40 -37.71
CA GLY A 187 34.80 33.88 -37.58
C GLY A 187 34.05 34.48 -38.79
N THR A 188 33.02 35.31 -38.73
CA THR A 188 32.43 36.24 -37.74
C THR A 188 31.17 36.90 -38.34
N ALA A 189 30.29 37.49 -37.50
CA ALA A 189 29.57 38.80 -37.70
C ALA A 189 28.52 38.93 -38.85
N SER A 190 27.48 39.77 -38.86
CA SER A 190 26.83 40.74 -37.94
C SER A 190 25.60 41.34 -38.69
N GLY A 191 24.60 41.86 -37.96
CA GLY A 191 24.05 43.21 -38.23
C GLY A 191 22.62 43.41 -38.79
N GLY A 192 21.78 44.06 -37.95
CA GLY A 192 20.89 45.21 -38.28
C GLY A 192 19.54 44.94 -38.98
N THR A 193 18.42 45.66 -38.82
CA THR A 193 17.92 46.72 -37.91
C THR A 193 16.51 47.13 -38.42
N ALA A 194 15.60 47.47 -37.49
CA ALA A 194 14.55 48.52 -37.51
C ALA A 194 13.31 48.51 -38.47
N GLY A 195 12.16 48.90 -37.86
CA GLY A 195 10.93 49.45 -38.47
C GLY A 195 9.66 49.03 -37.70
N ALA A 196 9.14 49.71 -36.66
CA ALA A 196 8.46 51.02 -36.55
C ALA A 196 6.91 51.00 -36.77
N GLY A 197 6.18 51.57 -35.79
CA GLY A 197 4.76 52.01 -35.87
C GLY A 197 3.78 51.20 -34.99
N ALA A 198 2.88 51.74 -34.16
CA ALA A 198 2.50 53.11 -33.79
C ALA A 198 1.68 53.07 -32.48
N ARG A 199 1.62 54.20 -31.77
CA ARG A 199 0.85 54.47 -30.53
C ARG A 199 -0.56 54.99 -30.83
N SER A 200 -1.51 54.79 -29.90
CA SER A 200 -2.53 55.74 -29.39
C SER A 200 -3.47 54.99 -28.43
N GLN A 201 -3.44 55.24 -27.11
CA GLN A 201 -4.09 56.30 -26.31
C GLN A 201 -5.61 56.12 -26.05
N VAL A 202 -5.89 55.94 -24.74
CA VAL A 202 -6.91 56.57 -23.87
C VAL A 202 -8.40 56.32 -24.14
N GLY A 203 -9.09 55.85 -23.09
CA GLY A 203 -10.54 55.97 -22.91
C GLY A 203 -11.10 55.20 -21.70
N THR A 204 -11.07 55.81 -20.51
CA THR A 204 -12.08 55.60 -19.43
C THR A 204 -13.31 56.46 -19.75
N PRO A 205 -14.56 56.04 -19.45
CA PRO A 205 -15.16 56.10 -18.09
C PRO A 205 -16.04 54.84 -17.82
N GLY A 206 -16.72 54.60 -16.70
CA GLY A 206 -17.06 55.34 -15.50
C GLY A 206 -17.98 54.47 -14.61
N GLU A 207 -18.10 54.90 -13.36
CA GLU A 207 -18.87 54.35 -12.24
C GLU A 207 -20.40 54.28 -12.44
N ALA A 208 -21.03 53.24 -11.85
CA ALA A 208 -22.33 53.24 -11.14
C ALA A 208 -22.46 51.85 -10.45
N ALA A 209 -22.47 51.72 -9.12
CA ALA A 209 -23.62 51.86 -8.21
C ALA A 209 -24.87 51.11 -8.73
N SER A 210 -25.64 50.29 -8.02
CA SER A 210 -25.81 49.93 -6.59
C SER A 210 -27.05 49.00 -6.52
N GLY A 211 -27.19 48.18 -5.46
CA GLY A 211 -28.43 47.44 -5.09
C GLY A 211 -28.15 45.93 -4.97
N GLY A 212 -28.21 45.30 -3.79
CA GLY A 212 -29.41 45.17 -2.94
C GLY A 212 -30.39 44.25 -3.66
N ASP A 213 -30.59 42.98 -3.29
CA ASP A 213 -31.33 42.63 -2.08
C ASP A 213 -31.05 41.19 -1.60
N THR A 214 -30.88 41.08 -0.28
CA THR A 214 -31.12 39.88 0.53
C THR A 214 -32.61 39.57 0.61
N TRP A 215 -33.02 38.30 0.48
CA TRP A 215 -34.21 37.84 1.19
C TRP A 215 -34.11 36.37 1.65
N THR A 216 -34.29 36.22 2.95
CA THR A 216 -34.56 35.01 3.73
C THR A 216 -36.03 34.59 3.62
N GLY A 217 -36.32 33.29 3.63
CA GLY A 217 -37.69 32.81 3.84
C GLY A 217 -37.75 31.31 4.09
N ALA A 218 -38.09 30.93 5.32
CA ALA A 218 -38.36 29.56 5.75
C ALA A 218 -39.87 29.27 5.79
N ALA A 219 -40.18 27.97 5.77
CA ALA A 219 -41.42 27.29 6.19
C ALA A 219 -42.66 27.36 5.26
N SER A 220 -43.19 26.19 4.85
CA SER A 220 -44.26 25.47 5.58
C SER A 220 -44.79 24.28 4.77
N ASP A 221 -45.46 23.40 5.52
CA ASP A 221 -46.06 22.08 5.25
C ASP A 221 -47.31 22.11 4.34
N GLU A 222 -47.86 20.91 4.07
CA GLU A 222 -49.22 20.54 3.56
C GLU A 222 -49.33 19.78 2.21
N GLY A 223 -49.29 18.44 2.30
CA GLY A 223 -50.43 17.52 2.01
C GLY A 223 -51.00 17.29 0.59
N MET A 224 -50.68 16.11 -0.01
CA MET A 224 -51.53 15.11 -0.75
C MET A 224 -52.43 15.55 -1.96
N PRO A 225 -52.96 14.66 -2.85
CA PRO A 225 -53.01 13.18 -2.84
C PRO A 225 -52.71 12.43 -4.17
N ASP A 226 -52.92 11.10 -4.10
CA ASP A 226 -52.79 9.98 -5.04
C ASP A 226 -53.16 10.15 -6.54
N GLY A 227 -52.49 9.36 -7.38
CA GLY A 227 -52.89 9.06 -8.77
C GLY A 227 -52.08 7.91 -9.40
N ALA A 228 -52.78 6.84 -9.79
CA ALA A 228 -52.27 5.55 -10.26
C ALA A 228 -51.82 5.50 -11.75
N VAL A 229 -50.73 4.74 -12.02
CA VAL A 229 -50.51 3.68 -13.06
C VAL A 229 -50.75 4.06 -14.56
N PRO A 230 -49.86 3.77 -15.56
CA PRO A 230 -49.43 2.40 -15.86
C PRO A 230 -48.00 2.12 -16.39
N SER A 231 -47.67 0.84 -16.20
CA SER A 231 -46.66 0.00 -16.81
C SER A 231 -46.55 0.10 -18.33
N ARG A 232 -45.32 0.17 -18.84
CA ARG A 232 -44.96 -0.28 -20.19
C ARG A 232 -43.56 -0.92 -20.18
N THR A 233 -43.58 -2.23 -20.37
CA THR A 233 -42.45 -3.13 -20.61
C THR A 233 -41.90 -2.95 -22.02
N GLY A 234 -40.57 -2.95 -22.17
CA GLY A 234 -39.94 -3.02 -23.49
C GLY A 234 -38.41 -2.96 -23.47
N SER A 235 -37.79 -4.15 -23.64
CA SER A 235 -36.48 -4.42 -24.26
C SER A 235 -35.18 -4.10 -23.51
N GLY A 236 -34.26 -5.09 -23.51
CA GLY A 236 -32.81 -4.84 -23.52
C GLY A 236 -31.95 -5.42 -22.40
N GLY A 237 -32.24 -6.63 -21.90
CA GLY A 237 -31.36 -7.30 -20.94
C GLY A 237 -30.09 -7.87 -21.58
N VAL A 238 -28.93 -7.28 -21.29
CA VAL A 238 -27.62 -7.92 -21.44
C VAL A 238 -27.21 -8.46 -20.07
N ALA A 239 -27.19 -9.78 -19.94
CA ALA A 239 -26.81 -10.49 -18.72
C ALA A 239 -25.28 -10.56 -18.54
N PRO A 240 -24.74 -10.40 -17.32
CA PRO A 240 -23.36 -10.79 -17.03
C PRO A 240 -23.29 -12.30 -16.74
N ALA A 241 -22.29 -12.94 -17.35
CA ALA A 241 -22.05 -14.38 -17.33
C ALA A 241 -21.77 -14.92 -15.93
N GLY A 242 -22.42 -16.05 -15.65
CA GLY A 242 -22.24 -16.86 -14.45
C GLY A 242 -21.11 -17.88 -14.57
N THR A 243 -20.77 -18.38 -13.39
CA THR A 243 -19.96 -19.55 -13.06
C THR A 243 -20.49 -20.87 -13.65
N GLY A 244 -19.59 -21.75 -14.10
CA GLY A 244 -19.83 -23.19 -14.32
C GLY A 244 -18.50 -23.91 -14.65
N SER A 245 -18.00 -24.79 -13.77
CA SER A 245 -17.91 -26.27 -13.94
C SER A 245 -17.61 -26.71 -15.38
N GLY A 246 -16.51 -27.38 -15.69
CA GLY A 246 -16.14 -28.69 -15.15
C GLY A 246 -16.65 -29.78 -16.08
N GLY A 247 -15.96 -29.99 -17.21
CA GLY A 247 -16.23 -31.04 -18.19
C GLY A 247 -14.91 -31.66 -18.65
N ALA A 248 -14.73 -32.95 -18.37
CA ALA A 248 -13.56 -33.72 -18.75
C ALA A 248 -13.51 -33.93 -20.27
N VAL A 249 -12.32 -33.79 -20.86
CA VAL A 249 -12.02 -34.26 -22.21
C VAL A 249 -10.77 -35.14 -22.15
N SER A 250 -10.93 -36.35 -22.66
CA SER A 250 -9.89 -37.36 -22.83
C SER A 250 -8.98 -37.05 -24.02
N GLY A 251 -7.66 -37.18 -23.79
CA GLY A 251 -6.69 -37.75 -24.72
C GLY A 251 -6.40 -37.01 -26.05
N GLY A 252 -5.26 -36.34 -26.12
CA GLY A 252 -4.65 -35.91 -27.39
C GLY A 252 -3.27 -35.27 -27.19
N ALA A 253 -2.22 -36.06 -27.06
CA ALA A 253 -0.83 -35.65 -26.77
C ALA A 253 -0.11 -34.90 -27.92
N GLY A 254 -0.83 -34.23 -28.83
CA GLY A 254 -0.27 -33.47 -29.96
C GLY A 254 -0.57 -31.96 -29.97
N SER A 255 -1.34 -31.44 -29.00
CA SER A 255 -1.89 -30.07 -29.03
C SER A 255 -1.05 -29.01 -28.26
N SER A 256 -0.17 -29.43 -27.35
CA SER A 256 0.55 -28.49 -26.47
C SER A 256 1.52 -27.59 -27.23
N LYS A 257 2.25 -28.13 -28.22
CA LYS A 257 3.28 -27.36 -28.94
C LYS A 257 2.69 -26.27 -29.86
N ALA A 258 1.53 -26.52 -30.45
CA ALA A 258 0.83 -25.56 -31.31
C ALA A 258 0.12 -24.46 -30.52
N ALA A 259 -0.47 -24.79 -29.36
CA ALA A 259 -1.06 -23.82 -28.45
C ALA A 259 0.00 -22.90 -27.81
N VAL A 260 1.17 -23.46 -27.46
CA VAL A 260 2.32 -22.69 -26.94
C VAL A 260 2.91 -21.76 -28.02
N SER A 261 3.05 -22.22 -29.27
CA SER A 261 3.53 -21.34 -30.36
C SER A 261 2.54 -20.24 -30.73
N ALA A 262 1.23 -20.52 -30.68
CA ALA A 262 0.20 -19.51 -30.92
C ALA A 262 0.12 -18.49 -29.77
N GLY A 263 0.34 -18.92 -28.53
CA GLY A 263 0.46 -18.06 -27.35
C GLY A 263 1.67 -17.13 -27.43
N ALA A 264 2.84 -17.66 -27.77
CA ALA A 264 4.07 -16.87 -27.94
C ALA A 264 3.93 -15.83 -29.08
N GLY A 265 3.28 -16.20 -30.18
CA GLY A 265 2.95 -15.27 -31.26
C GLY A 265 2.02 -14.15 -30.81
N ALA A 266 0.92 -14.47 -30.12
CA ALA A 266 -0.03 -13.48 -29.61
C ALA A 266 0.59 -12.53 -28.56
N GLU A 267 1.45 -13.04 -27.69
CA GLU A 267 2.19 -12.25 -26.71
C GLU A 267 3.18 -11.27 -27.38
N SER A 268 3.92 -11.73 -28.39
CA SER A 268 4.80 -10.86 -29.18
C SER A 268 4.04 -9.75 -29.91
N VAL A 269 2.85 -10.04 -30.45
CA VAL A 269 1.98 -9.07 -31.11
C VAL A 269 1.47 -8.02 -30.12
N ARG A 270 1.05 -8.44 -28.92
CA ARG A 270 0.64 -7.51 -27.85
C ARG A 270 1.80 -6.58 -27.46
N HIS A 271 3.00 -7.13 -27.27
CA HIS A 271 4.18 -6.32 -26.96
C HIS A 271 4.47 -5.27 -28.04
N GLY A 272 4.32 -5.63 -29.32
CA GLY A 272 4.47 -4.72 -30.45
C GLY A 272 3.45 -3.58 -30.44
N ARG A 273 2.17 -3.88 -30.18
CA ARG A 273 1.11 -2.86 -30.07
C ARG A 273 1.37 -1.87 -28.94
N VAL A 274 1.72 -2.38 -27.76
CA VAL A 274 2.05 -1.55 -26.59
C VAL A 274 3.26 -0.67 -26.86
N ALA A 275 4.32 -1.22 -27.48
CA ALA A 275 5.51 -0.45 -27.83
C ALA A 275 5.20 0.71 -28.79
N SER A 276 4.38 0.47 -29.82
CA SER A 276 3.94 1.52 -30.75
C SER A 276 3.11 2.59 -30.07
N GLY A 277 2.17 2.21 -29.20
CA GLY A 277 1.36 3.15 -28.43
C GLY A 277 2.19 4.02 -27.49
N LEU A 278 3.16 3.43 -26.79
CA LEU A 278 4.09 4.16 -25.92
C LEU A 278 5.00 5.13 -26.70
N ALA A 279 5.45 4.74 -27.90
CA ALA A 279 6.23 5.63 -28.76
C ALA A 279 5.41 6.81 -29.31
N GLU A 280 4.08 6.68 -29.44
CA GLU A 280 3.18 7.81 -29.72
C GLU A 280 3.06 8.73 -28.51
N VAL A 281 2.88 8.17 -27.32
CA VAL A 281 2.83 8.96 -26.07
C VAL A 281 4.11 9.75 -25.86
N GLU A 282 5.29 9.16 -26.06
CA GLU A 282 6.57 9.87 -25.93
C GLU A 282 6.66 11.09 -26.86
N ARG A 283 6.25 10.93 -28.13
CA ARG A 283 6.22 12.04 -29.09
C ARG A 283 5.23 13.11 -28.65
N TRP A 284 4.03 12.69 -28.24
CA TRP A 284 3.00 13.60 -27.75
C TRP A 284 3.48 14.41 -26.53
N LEU A 285 4.08 13.74 -25.53
CA LEU A 285 4.64 14.37 -24.32
C LEU A 285 5.74 15.38 -24.67
N ALA A 286 6.66 15.00 -25.56
CA ALA A 286 7.74 15.90 -26.00
C ALA A 286 7.19 17.16 -26.70
N ASP A 287 6.14 17.01 -27.51
CA ASP A 287 5.47 18.15 -28.14
C ASP A 287 4.75 19.02 -27.10
N GLN A 288 4.11 18.43 -26.08
CA GLN A 288 3.47 19.20 -25.00
C GLN A 288 4.49 20.04 -24.23
N VAL A 289 5.63 19.45 -23.86
CA VAL A 289 6.70 20.18 -23.15
C VAL A 289 7.31 21.27 -24.03
N ARG A 290 7.48 21.03 -25.34
CA ARG A 290 8.02 22.02 -26.28
C ARG A 290 7.09 23.22 -26.47
N GLN A 291 5.78 23.00 -26.53
CA GLN A 291 4.77 24.05 -26.71
C GLN A 291 4.48 24.81 -25.40
N GLY A 292 4.85 24.22 -24.26
CA GLY A 292 4.61 24.76 -22.93
C GLY A 292 3.26 24.33 -22.36
N LEU A 293 3.17 24.28 -21.03
CA LEU A 293 1.99 23.76 -20.33
C LEU A 293 0.82 24.75 -20.25
N ALA A 294 0.98 26.00 -20.72
CA ALA A 294 -0.06 27.02 -20.66
C ALA A 294 -1.32 26.62 -21.46
N GLY A 295 -1.15 25.85 -22.55
CA GLY A 295 -2.25 25.32 -23.38
C GLY A 295 -2.91 24.06 -22.84
N ALA A 296 -2.53 23.56 -21.66
CA ALA A 296 -2.99 22.27 -21.14
C ALA A 296 -4.51 22.15 -20.92
N ALA A 297 -5.25 23.25 -21.00
CA ALA A 297 -6.70 23.23 -20.93
C ALA A 297 -7.39 22.59 -22.14
N GLU A 298 -6.72 22.57 -23.29
CA GLU A 298 -7.27 22.09 -24.56
C GLU A 298 -6.86 20.65 -24.88
N HIS A 299 -6.10 20.01 -23.99
CA HIS A 299 -5.54 18.67 -24.23
C HIS A 299 -6.62 17.58 -24.13
N ASP A 300 -6.77 16.79 -25.19
CA ASP A 300 -7.66 15.62 -25.23
C ASP A 300 -6.97 14.37 -24.62
N TRP A 301 -6.85 14.35 -23.29
CA TRP A 301 -6.30 13.19 -22.57
C TRP A 301 -7.18 11.95 -22.69
N ASP A 302 -8.50 12.11 -22.78
CA ASP A 302 -9.43 10.99 -22.93
C ASP A 302 -9.27 10.31 -24.30
N GLY A 303 -9.07 11.09 -25.36
CA GLY A 303 -8.71 10.57 -26.68
C GLY A 303 -7.36 9.86 -26.68
N LEU A 304 -6.36 10.40 -25.99
CA LEU A 304 -5.06 9.73 -25.83
C LEU A 304 -5.20 8.40 -25.05
N ALA A 305 -5.96 8.38 -23.97
CA ALA A 305 -6.23 7.19 -23.19
C ALA A 305 -6.94 6.10 -24.02
N LYS A 306 -7.94 6.47 -24.84
CA LYS A 306 -8.61 5.53 -25.78
C LYS A 306 -7.62 4.90 -26.75
N ARG A 307 -6.73 5.68 -27.36
CA ARG A 307 -5.69 5.15 -28.25
C ARG A 307 -4.73 4.20 -27.53
N LEU A 308 -4.41 4.46 -26.27
CA LEU A 308 -3.62 3.54 -25.44
C LEU A 308 -4.35 2.23 -25.12
N ILE A 309 -5.67 2.27 -24.93
CA ILE A 309 -6.49 1.05 -24.81
C ILE A 309 -6.44 0.24 -26.10
N ASP A 310 -6.59 0.89 -27.26
CA ASP A 310 -6.48 0.25 -28.58
C ASP A 310 -5.08 -0.35 -28.81
N ALA A 311 -4.05 0.32 -28.31
CA ALA A 311 -2.66 -0.16 -28.28
C ALA A 311 -2.40 -1.28 -27.24
N GLN A 312 -3.42 -1.70 -26.48
CA GLN A 312 -3.34 -2.73 -25.42
C GLN A 312 -2.45 -2.35 -24.22
N ALA A 313 -2.35 -1.05 -23.92
CA ALA A 313 -1.61 -0.48 -22.78
C ALA A 313 -2.55 0.13 -21.71
N PRO A 314 -3.48 -0.65 -21.11
CA PRO A 314 -4.52 -0.12 -20.23
C PRO A 314 -3.98 0.48 -18.93
N GLY A 315 -2.82 0.04 -18.45
CA GLY A 315 -2.21 0.63 -17.26
C GLY A 315 -1.80 2.09 -17.48
N VAL A 316 -1.20 2.38 -18.65
CA VAL A 316 -0.80 3.73 -19.04
C VAL A 316 -2.03 4.58 -19.37
N ALA A 317 -3.03 4.01 -20.05
CA ALA A 317 -4.29 4.70 -20.29
C ALA A 317 -4.93 5.19 -18.98
N GLY A 318 -4.94 4.33 -17.95
CA GLY A 318 -5.45 4.68 -16.63
C GLY A 318 -4.66 5.80 -15.94
N ILE A 319 -3.34 5.92 -16.16
CA ILE A 319 -2.54 7.04 -15.68
C ILE A 319 -2.92 8.32 -16.43
N VAL A 320 -2.99 8.25 -17.77
CA VAL A 320 -3.33 9.40 -18.63
C VAL A 320 -4.72 9.97 -18.30
N SER A 321 -5.73 9.12 -18.09
CA SER A 321 -7.08 9.59 -17.71
C SER A 321 -7.11 10.38 -16.40
N ARG A 322 -6.16 10.14 -15.48
CA ARG A 322 -6.08 10.87 -14.20
C ARG A 322 -5.46 12.26 -14.33
N LEU A 323 -4.75 12.56 -15.42
CA LEU A 323 -4.11 13.87 -15.63
C LEU A 323 -5.12 15.03 -15.61
N SER A 324 -6.36 14.76 -16.02
CA SER A 324 -7.47 15.72 -15.93
C SER A 324 -7.71 16.25 -14.52
N ARG A 325 -7.47 15.42 -13.49
CA ARG A 325 -7.67 15.77 -12.08
C ARG A 325 -6.52 16.62 -11.52
N VAL A 326 -5.32 16.49 -12.06
CA VAL A 326 -4.12 17.21 -11.61
C VAL A 326 -4.30 18.72 -11.76
N ARG A 327 -5.08 19.17 -12.76
CA ARG A 327 -5.39 20.59 -12.97
C ARG A 327 -6.19 21.24 -11.86
N ALA A 328 -6.88 20.46 -11.03
CA ALA A 328 -7.61 20.98 -9.88
C ALA A 328 -6.73 21.11 -8.63
N GLU A 329 -5.45 20.75 -8.71
CA GLU A 329 -4.50 20.81 -7.59
C GLU A 329 -3.77 22.15 -7.54
N ASP A 330 -3.28 22.49 -6.34
CA ASP A 330 -2.31 23.58 -6.18
C ASP A 330 -1.01 23.23 -6.93
N ASP A 331 -0.33 24.23 -7.48
CA ASP A 331 0.89 24.04 -8.28
C ASP A 331 0.73 23.00 -9.42
N TRP A 332 -0.46 22.94 -10.02
CA TRP A 332 -0.77 21.99 -11.08
C TRP A 332 0.26 21.96 -12.25
N PRO A 333 0.95 23.04 -12.66
CA PRO A 333 1.93 22.95 -13.74
C PRO A 333 3.13 22.06 -13.35
N GLY A 334 3.64 22.23 -12.13
CA GLY A 334 4.72 21.38 -11.60
C GLY A 334 4.28 19.93 -11.47
N ARG A 335 3.08 19.72 -10.90
CA ARG A 335 2.47 18.38 -10.76
C ARG A 335 2.26 17.69 -12.11
N LEU A 336 1.74 18.42 -13.10
CA LEU A 336 1.51 17.87 -14.44
C LEU A 336 2.82 17.48 -15.13
N LEU A 337 3.87 18.29 -14.96
CA LEU A 337 5.19 17.99 -15.50
C LEU A 337 5.81 16.73 -14.86
N GLU A 338 5.62 16.56 -13.55
CA GLU A 338 6.04 15.34 -12.82
C GLU A 338 5.35 14.10 -13.39
N GLU A 339 4.02 14.14 -13.56
CA GLU A 339 3.26 13.03 -14.15
C GLU A 339 3.71 12.74 -15.59
N TYR A 340 3.94 13.77 -16.40
CA TYR A 340 4.49 13.62 -17.76
C TYR A 340 5.87 12.96 -17.73
N ALA A 341 6.74 13.36 -16.81
CA ALA A 341 8.07 12.78 -16.65
C ALA A 341 7.98 11.29 -16.28
N LEU A 342 7.09 10.91 -15.37
CA LEU A 342 6.87 9.51 -14.97
C LEU A 342 6.29 8.66 -16.10
N ILE A 343 5.35 9.19 -16.90
CA ILE A 343 4.82 8.49 -18.08
C ILE A 343 5.93 8.31 -19.13
N ASN A 344 6.72 9.35 -19.40
CA ASN A 344 7.85 9.27 -20.32
C ASN A 344 8.88 8.24 -19.84
N LEU A 345 9.22 8.25 -18.55
CA LEU A 345 10.13 7.27 -17.96
C LEU A 345 9.61 5.84 -18.17
N LEU A 346 8.29 5.61 -18.02
CA LEU A 346 7.68 4.29 -18.22
C LEU A 346 7.79 3.84 -19.68
N ALA A 347 7.55 4.74 -20.63
CA ALA A 347 7.68 4.46 -22.05
C ALA A 347 9.13 4.10 -22.44
N VAL A 348 10.10 4.89 -21.96
CA VAL A 348 11.54 4.63 -22.13
C VAL A 348 11.93 3.28 -21.53
N ALA A 349 11.49 3.00 -20.30
CA ALA A 349 11.77 1.75 -19.61
C ALA A 349 11.16 0.54 -20.33
N TYR A 350 9.95 0.67 -20.86
CA TYR A 350 9.30 -0.39 -21.64
C TYR A 350 10.05 -0.71 -22.95
N ARG A 351 10.52 0.32 -23.65
CA ARG A 351 11.36 0.15 -24.85
C ARG A 351 12.65 -0.60 -24.52
N ARG A 352 13.29 -0.28 -23.40
CA ARG A 352 14.56 -0.88 -22.94
C ARG A 352 14.38 -2.07 -22.00
N ARG A 353 13.16 -2.64 -21.89
CA ARG A 353 12.84 -3.63 -20.85
C ARG A 353 13.73 -4.87 -20.84
N ALA A 354 14.30 -5.25 -21.99
CA ALA A 354 15.21 -6.40 -22.10
C ALA A 354 16.57 -6.16 -21.42
N GLU A 355 16.95 -4.90 -21.20
CA GLU A 355 18.18 -4.49 -20.52
C GLU A 355 17.97 -4.26 -19.02
N LEU A 356 16.72 -4.24 -18.54
CA LEU A 356 16.40 -3.94 -17.14
C LEU A 356 16.62 -5.17 -16.25
N PRO A 357 17.00 -4.97 -14.97
CA PRO A 357 16.92 -6.03 -13.98
C PRO A 357 15.52 -6.66 -13.98
N ARG A 358 15.43 -7.99 -13.89
CA ARG A 358 14.15 -8.74 -13.97
C ARG A 358 13.04 -8.15 -13.08
N PRO A 359 13.29 -7.78 -11.80
CA PRO A 359 12.26 -7.17 -10.96
C PRO A 359 11.71 -5.85 -11.52
N LEU A 360 12.59 -5.00 -12.07
CA LEU A 360 12.19 -3.72 -12.67
C LEU A 360 11.47 -3.91 -14.01
N ALA A 361 11.89 -4.89 -14.81
CA ALA A 361 11.15 -5.26 -16.03
C ALA A 361 9.72 -5.71 -15.69
N GLN A 362 9.53 -6.52 -14.65
CA GLN A 362 8.19 -6.92 -14.18
C GLN A 362 7.35 -5.73 -13.73
N THR A 363 7.95 -4.83 -12.96
CA THR A 363 7.32 -3.56 -12.58
C THR A 363 6.81 -2.76 -13.78
N VAL A 364 7.63 -2.64 -14.84
CA VAL A 364 7.27 -1.95 -16.09
C VAL A 364 6.12 -2.65 -16.81
N LEU A 365 6.13 -3.99 -16.88
CA LEU A 365 5.05 -4.77 -17.50
C LEU A 365 3.72 -4.59 -16.75
N ILE A 366 3.73 -4.68 -15.42
CA ILE A 366 2.53 -4.46 -14.60
C ILE A 366 1.96 -3.06 -14.84
N ARG A 367 2.82 -2.03 -14.85
CA ARG A 367 2.40 -0.64 -15.11
C ARG A 367 1.94 -0.40 -16.54
N ALA A 368 2.46 -1.14 -17.52
CA ALA A 368 1.94 -1.13 -18.88
C ALA A 368 0.56 -1.82 -19.00
N GLY A 369 0.16 -2.62 -18.01
CA GLY A 369 -1.13 -3.30 -17.95
C GLY A 369 -1.07 -4.79 -18.27
N PHE A 370 0.08 -5.43 -18.09
CA PHE A 370 0.19 -6.90 -18.13
C PHE A 370 -0.21 -7.45 -16.76
N PRO A 371 -1.37 -8.14 -16.66
CA PRO A 371 -1.86 -8.61 -15.37
C PRO A 371 -1.08 -9.83 -14.91
N ILE A 372 -0.84 -9.91 -13.61
CA ILE A 372 -0.36 -11.15 -12.96
C ILE A 372 -1.56 -11.79 -12.27
N PRO A 373 -1.95 -13.02 -12.67
CA PRO A 373 -3.06 -13.73 -12.06
C PRO A 373 -2.87 -13.90 -10.55
N ARG A 374 -3.97 -13.79 -9.81
CA ARG A 374 -3.97 -13.98 -8.34
C ARG A 374 -3.37 -15.33 -7.94
N GLU A 375 -3.64 -16.39 -8.71
CA GLU A 375 -3.16 -17.74 -8.43
C GLU A 375 -1.64 -17.86 -8.53
N GLU A 376 -1.04 -17.21 -9.53
CA GLU A 376 0.40 -17.16 -9.70
C GLU A 376 1.07 -16.45 -8.52
N VAL A 377 0.50 -15.34 -8.07
CA VAL A 377 1.00 -14.63 -6.88
C VAL A 377 0.91 -15.50 -5.62
N LEU A 378 -0.22 -16.19 -5.40
CA LEU A 378 -0.40 -17.09 -4.25
C LEU A 378 0.51 -18.32 -4.30
N ALA A 379 0.92 -18.73 -5.51
CA ALA A 379 1.89 -19.79 -5.73
C ALA A 379 3.34 -19.34 -5.47
N GLY A 380 3.60 -18.04 -5.37
CA GLY A 380 4.91 -17.47 -5.07
C GLY A 380 5.38 -17.73 -3.63
N VAL A 381 6.61 -17.29 -3.35
CA VAL A 381 7.24 -17.43 -2.03
C VAL A 381 6.43 -16.69 -0.97
N ALA A 382 5.98 -17.44 0.04
CA ALA A 382 5.28 -16.90 1.19
C ALA A 382 6.26 -16.36 2.24
N ILE A 383 5.96 -15.18 2.77
CA ILE A 383 6.67 -14.58 3.91
C ILE A 383 5.75 -14.64 5.12
N ARG A 384 6.11 -15.50 6.09
CA ARG A 384 5.46 -15.55 7.40
C ARG A 384 5.97 -14.44 8.31
N ASP A 385 5.06 -13.65 8.85
CA ASP A 385 5.37 -12.65 9.87
C ASP A 385 4.15 -12.35 10.74
N HIS A 386 4.36 -11.57 11.80
CA HIS A 386 3.32 -10.86 12.51
C HIS A 386 3.15 -9.49 11.85
N TRP A 387 2.03 -9.30 11.16
CA TRP A 387 1.76 -8.11 10.36
C TRP A 387 0.87 -7.15 11.14
N ASP A 388 1.39 -5.97 11.46
CA ASP A 388 0.59 -4.87 11.99
C ASP A 388 -0.25 -4.26 10.88
N VAL A 389 -1.57 -4.18 11.08
CA VAL A 389 -2.49 -3.50 10.16
C VAL A 389 -2.47 -2.01 10.48
N LEU A 390 -1.62 -1.28 9.76
CA LEU A 390 -1.28 0.11 10.05
C LEU A 390 -2.36 1.13 9.73
N GLY A 391 -3.22 0.83 8.75
CA GLY A 391 -4.18 1.79 8.25
C GLY A 391 -4.95 1.28 7.05
N ARG A 392 -6.06 1.95 6.76
CA ARG A 392 -6.84 1.70 5.55
C ARG A 392 -7.28 3.00 4.89
N ARG A 393 -7.44 2.97 3.58
CA ARG A 393 -7.99 4.08 2.79
C ARG A 393 -8.88 3.55 1.68
N ASP A 394 -10.07 4.13 1.56
CA ASP A 394 -11.00 3.83 0.48
C ASP A 394 -10.97 4.95 -0.55
N GLU A 395 -10.96 4.58 -1.82
CA GLU A 395 -10.92 5.49 -2.95
C GLU A 395 -11.99 5.11 -3.96
N GLU A 396 -12.76 6.10 -4.41
CA GLU A 396 -13.74 5.91 -5.47
C GLU A 396 -13.10 6.18 -6.84
N GLN A 397 -13.22 5.20 -7.73
CA GLN A 397 -12.77 5.27 -9.11
C GLN A 397 -13.92 4.86 -10.02
N ASP A 398 -14.61 5.86 -10.56
CA ASP A 398 -15.80 5.72 -11.40
C ASP A 398 -16.91 4.89 -10.73
N ARG A 399 -17.08 3.62 -11.15
CA ARG A 399 -18.09 2.70 -10.60
C ARG A 399 -17.50 1.63 -9.68
N LEU A 400 -16.24 1.80 -9.27
CA LEU A 400 -15.49 0.88 -8.45
C LEU A 400 -14.96 1.60 -7.21
N THR A 401 -15.06 0.97 -6.04
CA THR A 401 -14.37 1.42 -4.83
C THR A 401 -13.16 0.52 -4.63
N ALA A 402 -11.99 1.12 -4.44
CA ALA A 402 -10.75 0.44 -4.09
C ALA A 402 -10.42 0.70 -2.62
N ARG A 403 -10.13 -0.36 -1.87
CA ARG A 403 -9.60 -0.29 -0.50
C ARG A 403 -8.13 -0.65 -0.50
N ARG A 404 -7.33 0.24 0.09
CA ARG A 404 -5.92 0.04 0.41
C ARG A 404 -5.82 -0.27 1.89
N VAL A 405 -5.14 -1.35 2.24
CA VAL A 405 -4.78 -1.66 3.63
C VAL A 405 -3.27 -1.82 3.71
N TRP A 406 -2.65 -1.02 4.57
CA TRP A 406 -1.21 -1.01 4.78
C TRP A 406 -0.83 -1.91 5.94
N LEU A 407 0.21 -2.72 5.76
CA LEU A 407 0.75 -3.56 6.81
C LEU A 407 2.27 -3.45 6.93
N ARG A 408 2.78 -3.77 8.12
CA ARG A 408 4.22 -3.91 8.38
C ARG A 408 4.50 -5.18 9.16
N GLY A 409 5.42 -5.99 8.66
CA GLY A 409 5.90 -7.19 9.35
C GLY A 409 6.82 -6.82 10.50
N ARG A 410 6.57 -7.31 11.71
CA ARG A 410 7.35 -6.98 12.91
C ARG A 410 8.73 -7.60 12.92
N ARG A 411 8.85 -8.82 12.37
CA ARG A 411 10.09 -9.60 12.42
C ARG A 411 10.96 -9.36 11.21
N THR A 412 10.34 -9.18 10.04
CA THR A 412 11.01 -8.96 8.76
C THR A 412 11.18 -7.48 8.42
N GLY A 413 10.43 -6.58 9.07
CA GLY A 413 10.36 -5.18 8.67
C GLY A 413 9.80 -4.99 7.27
N ARG A 414 9.07 -5.94 6.69
CA ARG A 414 8.55 -5.82 5.32
C ARG A 414 7.28 -4.97 5.30
N ALA A 415 7.19 -4.03 4.37
CA ALA A 415 5.96 -3.32 4.07
C ALA A 415 5.05 -4.14 3.15
N ALA A 416 3.73 -4.05 3.35
CA ALA A 416 2.75 -4.68 2.47
C ALA A 416 1.54 -3.79 2.21
N LEU A 417 0.95 -3.95 1.02
CA LEU A 417 -0.31 -3.36 0.60
C LEU A 417 -1.28 -4.45 0.16
N ILE A 418 -2.42 -4.55 0.82
CA ILE A 418 -3.53 -5.36 0.35
C ILE A 418 -4.53 -4.45 -0.35
N LEU A 419 -4.81 -4.78 -1.62
CA LEU A 419 -5.80 -4.09 -2.44
C LEU A 419 -7.06 -4.94 -2.57
N SER A 420 -8.20 -4.36 -2.21
CA SER A 420 -9.52 -4.94 -2.44
C SER A 420 -10.35 -4.01 -3.31
N PHE A 421 -11.18 -4.59 -4.17
CA PHE A 421 -12.04 -3.83 -5.07
C PHE A 421 -13.46 -4.34 -4.94
N ALA A 422 -14.42 -3.41 -4.94
CA ALA A 422 -15.84 -3.74 -4.95
C ALA A 422 -16.56 -2.79 -5.92
N PRO A 423 -17.53 -3.28 -6.72
CA PRO A 423 -18.44 -2.39 -7.43
C PRO A 423 -19.13 -1.43 -6.47
N GLN A 424 -19.54 -0.26 -6.95
CA GLN A 424 -20.20 0.73 -6.12
C GLN A 424 -21.40 0.13 -5.36
N GLY A 425 -21.42 0.34 -4.04
CA GLY A 425 -22.46 -0.17 -3.14
C GLY A 425 -22.36 -1.66 -2.79
N GLN A 426 -21.36 -2.38 -3.31
CA GLN A 426 -21.00 -3.73 -2.84
C GLN A 426 -19.98 -3.63 -1.69
N PRO A 427 -19.93 -4.62 -0.80
CA PRO A 427 -19.02 -4.56 0.32
C PRO A 427 -17.58 -4.84 -0.06
N LEU A 428 -16.68 -4.13 0.61
CA LEU A 428 -15.24 -4.35 0.56
C LEU A 428 -14.81 -5.38 1.61
N ASP A 429 -13.64 -5.96 1.40
CA ASP A 429 -13.01 -6.81 2.40
C ASP A 429 -12.80 -6.03 3.72
N ALA A 430 -13.28 -6.62 4.81
CA ALA A 430 -13.20 -6.10 6.17
C ALA A 430 -12.41 -7.04 7.11
N SER A 431 -11.69 -8.03 6.55
CA SER A 431 -10.93 -9.02 7.30
C SER A 431 -9.66 -8.45 7.97
N LEU A 432 -9.21 -7.25 7.59
CA LEU A 432 -8.03 -6.58 8.10
C LEU A 432 -8.45 -5.38 8.96
N VAL A 433 -8.40 -5.55 10.29
CA VAL A 433 -8.83 -4.54 11.27
C VAL A 433 -7.66 -3.63 11.61
N THR A 434 -7.78 -2.33 11.32
CA THR A 434 -6.74 -1.34 11.61
C THR A 434 -6.36 -1.34 13.10
N GLY A 435 -5.07 -1.21 13.39
CA GLY A 435 -4.53 -1.20 14.75
C GLY A 435 -4.42 -2.59 15.40
N THR A 436 -4.63 -3.68 14.63
CA THR A 436 -4.43 -5.06 15.11
C THR A 436 -3.20 -5.69 14.47
N THR A 437 -2.77 -6.83 15.01
CA THR A 437 -1.68 -7.64 14.45
C THR A 437 -2.21 -9.02 14.03
N ILE A 438 -1.80 -9.51 12.87
CA ILE A 438 -2.16 -10.85 12.36
C ILE A 438 -0.92 -11.73 12.16
N ASP A 439 -0.99 -13.02 12.49
CA ASP A 439 0.03 -14.01 12.09
C ASP A 439 -0.39 -14.62 10.74
N ALA A 440 0.35 -14.26 9.69
CA ALA A 440 -0.02 -14.63 8.33
C ALA A 440 1.17 -14.81 7.40
N ASP A 441 0.96 -15.66 6.41
CA ASP A 441 1.77 -15.77 5.21
C ASP A 441 1.29 -14.76 4.17
N LEU A 442 2.16 -13.84 3.76
CA LEU A 442 1.92 -12.96 2.63
C LEU A 442 2.74 -13.37 1.41
N THR A 443 2.12 -13.33 0.24
CA THR A 443 2.78 -13.52 -1.06
C THR A 443 2.70 -12.23 -1.86
N TYR A 444 3.81 -11.80 -2.47
CA TYR A 444 3.92 -10.50 -3.10
C TYR A 444 3.77 -10.59 -4.62
N TYR A 445 3.14 -9.57 -5.20
CA TYR A 445 3.27 -9.34 -6.63
C TYR A 445 4.74 -9.03 -6.95
N PRO A 446 5.33 -9.63 -7.99
CA PRO A 446 6.72 -9.37 -8.34
C PRO A 446 6.90 -7.91 -8.81
N GLY A 447 8.09 -7.37 -8.58
CA GLY A 447 8.46 -5.99 -8.93
C GLY A 447 9.79 -5.60 -8.29
N ALA A 448 10.31 -4.42 -8.64
CA ALA A 448 11.57 -3.91 -8.10
C ALA A 448 11.50 -3.59 -6.60
N ALA A 449 10.42 -2.93 -6.15
CA ALA A 449 10.09 -2.74 -4.75
C ALA A 449 8.73 -3.37 -4.43
N PRO A 450 8.63 -4.70 -4.25
CA PRO A 450 7.37 -5.39 -4.04
C PRO A 450 6.64 -4.89 -2.79
N LEU A 451 5.48 -4.29 -3.01
CA LEU A 451 4.62 -3.75 -1.95
C LEU A 451 3.24 -4.42 -1.95
N ARG A 452 2.62 -4.54 -3.13
CA ARG A 452 1.32 -5.20 -3.27
C ARG A 452 1.46 -6.69 -2.93
N ALA A 453 0.62 -7.16 -2.03
CA ALA A 453 0.62 -8.54 -1.57
C ALA A 453 -0.79 -9.13 -1.50
N LEU A 454 -0.84 -10.44 -1.26
CA LEU A 454 -2.04 -11.20 -0.93
C LEU A 454 -1.80 -11.93 0.38
N VAL A 455 -2.84 -12.00 1.22
CA VAL A 455 -2.85 -12.90 2.36
C VAL A 455 -3.08 -14.32 1.84
N ALA A 456 -2.08 -15.19 1.98
CA ALA A 456 -2.13 -16.57 1.52
C ALA A 456 -2.74 -17.49 2.59
N THR A 457 -2.27 -17.39 3.83
CA THR A 457 -2.74 -18.21 4.96
C THR A 457 -2.64 -17.41 6.25
N ARG A 458 -3.61 -17.56 7.15
CA ARG A 458 -3.57 -17.03 8.52
C ARG A 458 -3.40 -18.19 9.50
N HIS A 459 -2.57 -17.99 10.52
CA HIS A 459 -2.12 -19.07 11.41
C HIS A 459 -2.71 -19.00 12.83
N GLY A 460 -3.51 -17.97 13.13
CA GLY A 460 -4.22 -17.85 14.40
C GLY A 460 -4.35 -16.40 14.88
N ILE A 461 -4.80 -16.25 16.13
CA ILE A 461 -4.92 -14.95 16.79
C ILE A 461 -3.62 -14.64 17.53
N VAL A 462 -3.08 -13.44 17.27
CA VAL A 462 -1.91 -12.92 17.97
C VAL A 462 -2.36 -12.25 19.27
N SER A 463 -1.88 -12.75 20.40
CA SER A 463 -2.06 -12.07 21.69
C SER A 463 -1.00 -10.99 21.87
N SER A 464 -1.43 -9.79 22.27
CA SER A 464 -0.52 -8.72 22.63
C SER A 464 -0.16 -8.77 24.12
N THR A 465 1.00 -8.22 24.47
CA THR A 465 1.43 -7.94 25.84
C THR A 465 1.65 -6.44 26.00
N GLY A 466 1.22 -5.91 27.16
CA GLY A 466 1.34 -4.49 27.51
C GLY A 466 2.79 -3.98 27.46
N PRO A 467 2.99 -2.64 27.47
CA PRO A 467 4.28 -2.06 27.16
C PRO A 467 5.37 -2.49 28.15
N ARG A 468 6.54 -2.90 27.64
CA ARG A 468 7.78 -2.88 28.41
C ARG A 468 8.34 -1.47 28.32
N THR A 469 7.85 -0.56 29.17
CA THR A 469 8.49 0.74 29.39
C THR A 469 9.83 0.52 30.10
N GLY A 470 10.89 0.29 29.32
CA GLY A 470 12.25 0.52 29.78
C GLY A 470 12.56 2.02 29.62
N PRO A 471 13.22 2.67 30.60
CA PRO A 471 13.74 4.02 30.37
C PRO A 471 14.70 3.96 29.17
N LEU A 472 14.48 4.81 28.17
CA LEU A 472 15.52 5.18 27.22
C LEU A 472 16.61 5.89 28.05
N THR A 473 17.52 5.13 28.65
CA THR A 473 18.74 5.70 29.21
C THR A 473 19.52 6.26 28.04
N GLY A 474 19.47 7.59 27.91
CA GLY A 474 20.37 8.32 27.04
C GLY A 474 21.79 7.85 27.30
N HIS A 475 22.52 7.57 26.23
CA HIS A 475 23.97 7.45 26.30
C HIS A 475 24.52 8.83 26.68
N GLY A 476 24.59 9.07 27.99
CA GLY A 476 25.31 10.19 28.56
C GLY A 476 26.79 9.98 28.27
N VAL A 477 27.33 10.86 27.43
CA VAL A 477 28.77 11.05 27.30
C VAL A 477 29.32 11.30 28.70
N ALA A 478 30.17 10.39 29.18
CA ALA A 478 30.84 10.53 30.45
C ALA A 478 31.81 11.73 30.39
N GLY A 479 31.35 12.89 30.83
CA GLY A 479 32.20 14.00 31.22
C GLY A 479 32.82 13.67 32.59
N SER A 480 34.11 13.35 32.60
CA SER A 480 34.90 13.26 33.83
C SER A 480 35.04 14.66 34.43
N ALA A 481 34.57 14.81 35.67
CA ALA A 481 34.73 16.02 36.47
C ALA A 481 36.21 16.25 36.82
N GLY A 482 36.72 17.43 36.47
CA GLY A 482 37.92 18.04 37.04
C GLY A 482 37.54 19.47 37.43
N ARG A 483 37.41 19.69 38.75
CA ARG A 483 36.97 20.94 39.36
C ARG A 483 38.17 21.88 39.51
N GLU A 484 38.16 23.03 38.86
CA GLU A 484 38.99 24.16 39.28
C GLU A 484 38.33 25.50 38.97
N THR A 485 38.25 26.33 40.00
CA THR A 485 37.62 27.66 40.07
C THR A 485 38.64 28.75 39.74
N VAL A 486 38.34 29.65 38.79
CA VAL A 486 39.03 30.96 38.62
C VAL A 486 38.03 32.02 38.08
N PRO A 487 38.05 33.28 38.57
CA PRO A 487 37.03 34.33 38.31
C PRO A 487 37.30 35.15 37.02
N PRO A 488 36.44 36.12 36.64
CA PRO A 488 36.45 36.69 35.29
C PRO A 488 37.33 37.94 35.18
N THR A 489 38.13 38.03 34.13
CA THR A 489 38.69 39.31 33.64
C THR A 489 38.97 39.26 32.13
N GLY A 490 38.32 40.16 31.40
CA GLY A 490 38.93 41.11 30.46
C GLY A 490 39.66 40.60 29.21
N GLY A 491 39.04 40.87 28.04
CA GLY A 491 39.63 41.61 26.91
C GLY A 491 40.89 41.09 26.19
N GLY A 492 40.77 40.85 24.89
CA GLY A 492 41.94 40.76 24.01
C GLY A 492 41.66 40.13 22.64
N THR A 493 41.71 40.95 21.60
CA THR A 493 41.73 40.59 20.18
C THR A 493 42.98 39.81 19.78
N ALA A 494 42.88 38.83 18.87
CA ALA A 494 43.72 38.69 17.67
C ALA A 494 43.49 37.37 16.93
N SER A 495 43.45 37.50 15.60
CA SER A 495 43.53 36.45 14.59
C SER A 495 44.96 35.87 14.52
N LEU A 496 45.12 34.60 14.15
CA LEU A 496 46.15 34.11 13.22
C LEU A 496 45.99 32.60 12.92
N THR A 497 46.25 32.31 11.65
CA THR A 497 46.32 31.04 10.91
C THR A 497 47.44 30.11 11.35
N GLY A 498 47.31 28.79 11.11
CA GLY A 498 48.48 27.90 10.99
C GLY A 498 48.27 26.40 11.15
N HIS A 499 48.13 25.72 10.01
CA HIS A 499 48.57 24.35 9.64
C HIS A 499 49.10 23.37 10.70
N GLY A 500 48.60 22.13 10.63
CA GLY A 500 49.24 20.94 11.21
C GLY A 500 48.64 19.64 10.64
N ALA A 501 49.44 18.92 9.87
CA ALA A 501 49.07 17.72 9.13
C ALA A 501 49.27 16.41 9.94
N ALA A 502 48.72 15.33 9.35
CA ALA A 502 49.08 13.91 9.49
C ALA A 502 48.59 13.15 10.74
N ALA A 503 47.82 12.07 10.53
CA ALA A 503 48.40 10.73 10.37
C ALA A 503 47.30 9.65 10.23
N SER A 504 47.53 8.76 9.28
CA SER A 504 46.80 7.52 8.99
C SER A 504 47.11 6.41 10.00
N VAL A 505 46.08 5.71 10.49
CA VAL A 505 46.15 4.33 11.01
C VAL A 505 44.77 3.72 10.70
N GLY A 506 44.62 2.77 9.77
CA GLY A 506 45.04 1.39 9.91
C GLY A 506 43.92 0.57 10.58
N ARG A 507 42.81 0.28 9.88
CA ARG A 507 41.77 -0.64 10.38
C ARG A 507 42.06 -2.06 9.91
N GLY A 508 42.58 -2.85 10.84
CA GLY A 508 42.79 -4.28 10.69
C GLY A 508 41.47 -5.04 10.61
N THR A 509 41.45 -5.99 9.69
CA THR A 509 40.47 -7.06 9.58
C THR A 509 40.65 -8.05 10.72
N ALA A 510 39.59 -8.35 11.47
CA ALA A 510 39.53 -9.51 12.34
C ALA A 510 38.20 -10.24 12.12
N SER A 511 38.32 -11.36 11.41
CA SER A 511 37.34 -12.44 11.35
C SER A 511 37.39 -13.21 12.67
N PHE A 512 36.22 -13.49 13.26
CA PHE A 512 36.07 -14.61 14.20
C PHE A 512 34.75 -15.34 13.94
N ALA A 513 34.90 -16.65 13.85
CA ALA A 513 33.91 -17.64 13.51
C ALA A 513 33.10 -18.11 14.73
N GLY A 514 31.92 -18.67 14.43
CA GLY A 514 31.46 -19.92 15.05
C GLY A 514 30.87 -19.84 16.46
N GLY A 515 29.55 -19.65 16.53
CA GLY A 515 28.74 -19.89 17.73
C GLY A 515 27.31 -20.23 17.34
N SER A 516 27.10 -21.44 16.84
CA SER A 516 25.78 -22.00 16.57
C SER A 516 25.07 -22.30 17.89
N SER A 517 24.19 -21.40 18.32
CA SER A 517 23.17 -21.66 19.33
C SER A 517 21.81 -21.44 18.68
N THR A 518 21.17 -22.55 18.30
CA THR A 518 19.74 -22.62 18.02
C THR A 518 18.96 -22.02 19.19
N PRO A 519 18.11 -20.99 18.99
CA PRO A 519 17.10 -20.67 19.97
C PRO A 519 15.99 -21.72 19.85
N SER A 520 15.99 -22.63 20.82
CA SER A 520 14.82 -23.43 21.19
C SER A 520 13.60 -22.54 21.35
N ALA A 521 12.46 -23.02 20.84
CA ALA A 521 11.17 -22.35 20.81
C ALA A 521 10.82 -21.66 22.14
N ALA A 522 10.82 -20.33 22.14
CA ALA A 522 10.12 -19.53 23.12
C ALA A 522 8.64 -19.48 22.72
N ALA A 523 7.90 -20.53 23.07
CA ALA A 523 6.45 -20.49 23.09
C ALA A 523 6.00 -19.52 24.20
N GLY A 524 5.29 -18.45 23.83
CA GLY A 524 4.50 -17.65 24.78
C GLY A 524 4.93 -16.19 25.05
N ALA A 525 5.86 -15.60 24.29
CA ALA A 525 6.10 -14.15 24.39
C ALA A 525 5.04 -13.40 23.54
N GLY A 526 4.12 -12.70 24.20
CA GLY A 526 3.15 -11.84 23.53
C GLY A 526 3.82 -10.75 22.69
N VAL A 527 3.10 -10.23 21.71
CA VAL A 527 3.59 -9.19 20.80
C VAL A 527 3.36 -7.81 21.43
N LEU A 528 4.29 -6.86 21.31
CA LEU A 528 4.09 -5.50 21.87
C LEU A 528 2.85 -4.84 21.25
N LYS A 529 2.04 -4.12 22.04
CA LYS A 529 0.87 -3.43 21.46
C LYS A 529 1.23 -2.41 20.38
N VAL A 530 2.27 -1.61 20.64
CA VAL A 530 2.75 -0.60 19.69
C VAL A 530 3.73 -1.24 18.70
N PRO A 531 3.56 -1.02 17.38
CA PRO A 531 4.53 -1.45 16.38
C PRO A 531 5.90 -0.79 16.59
N PRO A 532 7.01 -1.50 16.33
CA PRO A 532 8.31 -0.85 16.27
C PRO A 532 8.32 0.19 15.14
N GLY A 533 8.80 1.39 15.44
CA GLY A 533 8.96 2.46 14.46
C GLY A 533 10.41 2.91 14.33
N VAL A 534 10.65 3.77 13.36
CA VAL A 534 11.95 4.36 13.03
C VAL A 534 11.90 5.88 13.21
N SER A 535 13.06 6.52 13.25
CA SER A 535 13.16 7.98 13.21
C SER A 535 12.72 8.54 11.86
N ALA A 536 12.46 9.85 11.79
CA ALA A 536 12.12 10.52 10.54
C ALA A 536 13.26 10.44 9.49
N GLU A 537 14.51 10.44 9.93
CA GLU A 537 15.69 10.33 9.07
C GLU A 537 15.78 8.93 8.44
N GLU A 538 15.71 7.87 9.26
CA GLU A 538 15.70 6.49 8.79
C GLU A 538 14.51 6.20 7.86
N ALA A 539 13.36 6.86 8.10
CA ALA A 539 12.20 6.75 7.23
C ALA A 539 12.43 7.38 5.85
N LEU A 540 13.14 8.52 5.79
CA LEU A 540 13.55 9.12 4.51
C LEU A 540 14.55 8.24 3.77
N ASP A 541 15.50 7.62 4.47
CA ASP A 541 16.43 6.66 3.87
C ASP A 541 15.69 5.44 3.30
N GLU A 542 14.68 4.93 4.01
CA GLU A 542 13.83 3.84 3.53
C GLU A 542 13.11 4.24 2.23
N VAL A 543 12.47 5.41 2.21
CA VAL A 543 11.77 5.92 1.02
C VAL A 543 12.73 6.16 -0.14
N ALA A 544 13.90 6.76 0.11
CA ALA A 544 14.90 7.03 -0.92
C ALA A 544 15.39 5.74 -1.58
N ARG A 545 15.64 4.69 -0.79
CA ARG A 545 16.02 3.36 -1.31
C ARG A 545 14.89 2.76 -2.16
N VAL A 546 13.65 2.84 -1.69
CA VAL A 546 12.48 2.33 -2.43
C VAL A 546 12.31 3.07 -3.76
N LEU A 547 12.46 4.40 -3.79
CA LEU A 547 12.37 5.18 -5.03
C LEU A 547 13.52 4.90 -5.99
N ALA A 548 14.72 4.60 -5.48
CA ALA A 548 15.85 4.18 -6.30
C ALA A 548 15.61 2.81 -6.96
N GLU A 549 14.89 1.90 -6.28
CA GLU A 549 14.49 0.59 -6.81
C GLU A 549 13.30 0.70 -7.78
N ASP A 550 12.25 1.44 -7.39
CA ASP A 550 11.03 1.66 -8.16
C ASP A 550 10.63 3.16 -8.16
N PRO A 551 10.97 3.91 -9.22
CA PRO A 551 10.76 5.36 -9.29
C PRO A 551 9.29 5.78 -9.41
N TRP A 552 8.37 4.83 -9.62
CA TRP A 552 6.93 5.10 -9.73
C TRP A 552 6.20 4.65 -8.46
N THR A 553 6.90 4.56 -7.32
CA THR A 553 6.27 4.30 -6.02
C THR A 553 5.46 5.52 -5.62
N GLU A 554 4.13 5.42 -5.69
CA GLU A 554 3.21 6.53 -5.38
C GLU A 554 2.84 6.61 -3.89
N ALA A 555 2.98 5.49 -3.16
CA ALA A 555 2.64 5.41 -1.76
C ALA A 555 3.48 4.35 -1.02
N TRP A 556 3.93 4.64 0.19
CA TRP A 556 4.70 3.71 1.02
C TRP A 556 4.32 3.83 2.51
N PRO A 557 4.08 2.71 3.23
CA PRO A 557 3.75 2.77 4.64
C PRO A 557 5.00 2.89 5.51
N LEU A 558 4.97 3.81 6.47
CA LEU A 558 6.03 4.03 7.45
C LEU A 558 5.44 3.99 8.87
N VAL A 559 6.27 3.62 9.85
CA VAL A 559 5.95 3.75 11.27
C VAL A 559 7.02 4.65 11.88
N LEU A 560 6.65 5.89 12.20
CA LEU A 560 7.53 6.87 12.82
C LEU A 560 7.42 6.74 14.33
N ALA A 561 8.56 6.64 15.03
CA ALA A 561 8.62 6.56 16.48
C ALA A 561 9.29 7.82 17.06
N GLY A 562 8.79 8.29 18.19
CA GLY A 562 9.38 9.43 18.90
C GLY A 562 9.20 10.75 18.16
N VAL A 563 8.15 10.88 17.34
CA VAL A 563 7.86 12.11 16.59
C VAL A 563 6.79 12.93 17.30
N VAL A 564 6.94 14.26 17.26
CA VAL A 564 5.93 15.21 17.72
C VAL A 564 5.15 15.70 16.50
N PRO A 565 3.82 15.55 16.47
CA PRO A 565 2.99 16.11 15.41
C PRO A 565 2.83 17.62 15.59
N GLU A 566 2.96 18.34 14.49
CA GLU A 566 2.67 19.76 14.36
C GLU A 566 1.43 19.95 13.47
N ARG A 567 1.07 21.21 13.18
CA ARG A 567 -0.14 21.52 12.41
C ARG A 567 -0.06 21.05 10.96
N ASP A 568 1.12 21.12 10.36
CA ASP A 568 1.40 20.83 8.96
C ASP A 568 2.59 19.87 8.77
N SER A 569 3.16 19.34 9.86
CA SER A 569 4.29 18.42 9.80
C SER A 569 4.22 17.33 10.88
N ILE A 570 4.96 16.23 10.69
CA ILE A 570 5.23 15.21 11.71
C ILE A 570 6.72 14.93 11.70
N GLY A 571 7.40 15.20 12.83
CA GLY A 571 8.85 14.99 12.91
C GLY A 571 9.63 15.79 11.86
N GLY A 572 9.16 17.00 11.51
CA GLY A 572 9.76 17.86 10.49
C GLY A 572 9.40 17.50 9.04
N LEU A 573 8.64 16.42 8.80
CA LEU A 573 8.20 16.01 7.47
C LEU A 573 6.82 16.60 7.15
N PRO A 574 6.61 17.20 5.96
CA PRO A 574 5.36 17.88 5.63
C PRO A 574 4.19 16.89 5.53
N LEU A 575 3.03 17.30 6.02
CA LEU A 575 1.77 16.59 5.84
C LEU A 575 1.25 16.78 4.42
N HIS A 576 0.60 15.75 3.91
CA HIS A 576 -0.11 15.84 2.65
C HIS A 576 -1.16 16.97 2.72
N PRO A 577 -1.36 17.77 1.64
CA PRO A 577 -2.36 18.85 1.62
C PRO A 577 -3.78 18.48 2.06
N ARG A 578 -4.23 17.24 1.83
CA ARG A 578 -5.55 16.74 2.25
C ARG A 578 -5.59 16.20 3.69
N ALA A 579 -4.45 16.18 4.38
CA ALA A 579 -4.29 15.76 5.77
C ALA A 579 -3.96 16.95 6.70
N ARG A 580 -4.14 18.19 6.22
CA ARG A 580 -3.96 19.41 7.02
C ARG A 580 -4.87 19.37 8.26
N ASP A 581 -4.39 19.98 9.34
CA ASP A 581 -5.05 20.06 10.64
C ASP A 581 -5.35 18.70 11.29
N PRO A 582 -4.30 17.91 11.65
CA PRO A 582 -4.44 16.58 12.22
C PRO A 582 -4.86 16.62 13.71
N TRP A 583 -5.97 17.29 14.03
CA TRP A 583 -6.41 17.59 15.40
C TRP A 583 -6.49 16.37 16.30
N ARG A 584 -6.97 15.23 15.76
CA ARG A 584 -7.04 13.98 16.53
C ARG A 584 -5.65 13.49 16.93
N LEU A 585 -4.67 13.55 16.03
CA LEU A 585 -3.29 13.18 16.30
C LEU A 585 -2.64 14.12 17.32
N ILE A 586 -2.82 15.43 17.15
CA ILE A 586 -2.31 16.45 18.08
C ILE A 586 -2.92 16.28 19.47
N ALA A 587 -4.23 15.99 19.55
CA ALA A 587 -4.92 15.76 20.81
C ALA A 587 -4.41 14.51 21.54
N VAL A 588 -4.13 13.41 20.82
CA VAL A 588 -3.52 12.20 21.40
C VAL A 588 -2.10 12.46 21.87
N SER A 589 -1.30 13.19 21.09
CA SER A 589 0.07 13.56 21.46
C SER A 589 0.14 14.42 22.72
N GLY A 590 -0.76 15.39 22.87
CA GLY A 590 -0.66 16.39 23.93
C GLY A 590 0.67 17.17 23.92
N GLY A 591 1.34 17.23 22.76
CA GLY A 591 2.68 17.81 22.60
C GLY A 591 3.84 16.87 22.96
N ARG A 592 3.58 15.60 23.29
CA ARG A 592 4.60 14.60 23.61
C ARG A 592 4.93 13.74 22.38
N PRO A 593 6.18 13.23 22.27
CA PRO A 593 6.54 12.28 21.23
C PRO A 593 5.67 11.03 21.27
N LEU A 594 5.24 10.53 20.11
CA LEU A 594 4.43 9.32 19.97
C LEU A 594 4.91 8.44 18.82
N THR A 595 4.31 7.26 18.69
CA THR A 595 4.45 6.40 17.51
C THR A 595 3.24 6.58 16.60
N VAL A 596 3.48 6.86 15.32
CA VAL A 596 2.44 7.04 14.31
C VAL A 596 2.77 6.29 13.02
N ALA A 597 1.80 5.54 12.52
CA ALA A 597 1.83 4.98 11.20
C ALA A 597 1.33 6.01 10.19
N VAL A 598 2.06 6.17 9.09
CA VAL A 598 1.78 7.12 8.02
C VAL A 598 1.86 6.45 6.66
N GLU A 599 1.08 6.93 5.71
CA GLU A 599 1.30 6.72 4.29
C GLU A 599 2.14 7.88 3.79
N TRP A 600 3.35 7.59 3.31
CA TRP A 600 4.14 8.54 2.54
C TRP A 600 3.63 8.59 1.10
N SER A 601 3.54 9.79 0.54
CA SER A 601 3.44 10.03 -0.90
C SER A 601 4.37 11.19 -1.29
N PRO A 602 4.62 11.42 -2.60
CA PRO A 602 5.38 12.59 -3.05
C PRO A 602 4.81 13.94 -2.57
N GLN A 603 3.53 13.99 -2.18
CA GLN A 603 2.87 15.21 -1.70
C GLN A 603 2.99 15.42 -0.18
N GLY A 604 3.55 14.46 0.56
CA GLY A 604 3.71 14.51 2.01
C GLY A 604 3.05 13.34 2.74
N LEU A 605 3.15 13.37 4.07
CA LEU A 605 2.69 12.30 4.94
C LEU A 605 1.18 12.38 5.19
N ARG A 606 0.50 11.23 5.12
CA ARG A 606 -0.88 11.06 5.56
C ARG A 606 -0.88 10.20 6.83
N PRO A 607 -1.30 10.74 7.99
CA PRO A 607 -1.43 9.93 9.20
C PRO A 607 -2.50 8.87 9.03
N LEU A 608 -2.23 7.65 9.52
CA LEU A 608 -3.14 6.51 9.40
C LEU A 608 -3.64 6.03 10.77
N THR A 609 -2.73 5.78 11.71
CA THR A 609 -3.03 5.28 13.04
C THR A 609 -1.91 5.71 13.98
N THR A 610 -2.26 6.12 15.19
CA THR A 610 -1.32 6.39 16.27
C THR A 610 -1.64 5.49 17.45
N TRP A 611 -0.72 5.36 18.40
CA TRP A 611 -0.96 4.65 19.65
C TRP A 611 -0.84 5.62 20.82
N ASP A 612 -1.76 5.54 21.78
CA ASP A 612 -1.72 6.33 23.01
C ASP A 612 -0.72 5.76 24.04
N ASP A 613 -0.61 6.41 25.20
CA ASP A 613 0.29 6.02 26.30
C ASP A 613 0.01 4.61 26.84
N GLU A 614 -1.21 4.08 26.64
CA GLU A 614 -1.60 2.70 27.02
C GLU A 614 -1.30 1.67 25.91
N GLY A 615 -0.82 2.15 24.75
CA GLY A 615 -0.60 1.36 23.56
C GLY A 615 -1.90 1.00 22.83
N THR A 616 -3.00 1.72 23.08
CA THR A 616 -4.26 1.53 22.37
C THR A 616 -4.20 2.26 21.03
N ALA A 617 -4.58 1.56 19.96
CA ALA A 617 -4.60 2.14 18.61
C ALA A 617 -5.73 3.17 18.47
N VAL A 618 -5.37 4.37 18.02
CA VAL A 618 -6.26 5.46 17.65
C VAL A 618 -6.18 5.66 16.13
N ILE A 619 -7.30 5.39 15.46
CA ILE A 619 -7.40 5.48 13.99
C ILE A 619 -7.61 6.95 13.61
N LEU A 620 -6.82 7.45 12.65
CA LEU A 620 -6.76 8.87 12.30
C LEU A 620 -7.65 9.26 11.14
#